data_AF-E4YNW4-F1
#
_entry.id   AF-E4YNW4-F1
#
_cell.length_a   1.000
_cell.length_b   1.000
_cell.length_c   1.000
_cell.angle_alpha   90.00
_cell.angle_beta   90.00
_cell.angle_gamma   90.00
#
_symmetry.space_group_name_H-M   'P 1'
#
loop_
_entity.id
_entity.type
_entity.pdbx_description
1 polymer ?
#
loop_
_entity_poly.entity_id
_entity_poly.type
_entity_poly.pdbx_seq_one_letter_code
_entity_poly.pdbx_strand_id
1 'polypeptide(L)'
;MTTVSKASSKKSSKSITPPPKTPTPEPSIKTANLDQLKVNQQVLSRITPEIEDGWFYSAQVISIDGEKVRVSYSSKIVDVTMADIVKLSGPDVTLEAEATVIARHPHYQQTYAPGVIVSSSPLQIRFYDGTESIIPKAEVHLVDFERFEDFVDNIIQLESRWVNESVVARDDKTGIYKLGTVKERVANAHEYVIEWRGDNTSTIQHYSCIFGKYSKAKSLQTGDHVIACSDKNTWHYYPGTISKAENNTVDIDFVCNTTCWLRIESANPKEAFYITPEYFNLAKEYYLAQLEGSTAFSESSMSSVSD
;
A
#
# COMPACT_ATOMS: atom_id res chain seq x y z
N MET A 1 -1.51 62.78 57.83
CA MET A 1 -0.17 62.29 57.45
C MET A 1 -0.35 61.30 56.30
N THR A 2 0.30 61.62 55.18
CA THR A 2 0.67 60.74 54.05
C THR A 2 -0.45 60.09 53.22
N THR A 3 -0.92 60.84 52.22
CA THR A 3 -1.46 60.31 50.96
C THR A 3 -0.32 59.74 50.11
N VAL A 4 -0.43 58.49 49.65
CA VAL A 4 0.40 57.95 48.56
C VAL A 4 -0.52 57.35 47.50
N SER A 5 -0.49 58.01 46.34
CA SER A 5 -1.25 57.70 45.14
C SER A 5 -0.63 56.52 44.38
N LYS A 6 -1.48 55.60 43.90
CA LYS A 6 -1.10 54.52 42.97
C LYS A 6 -0.73 55.11 41.61
N ALA A 7 0.53 54.99 41.22
CA ALA A 7 0.99 55.24 39.85
C ALA A 7 1.00 53.92 39.06
N SER A 8 0.20 53.89 38.01
CA SER A 8 0.14 52.84 36.98
C SER A 8 1.31 53.01 36.02
N SER A 9 2.24 52.06 35.99
CA SER A 9 3.32 52.01 35.00
C SER A 9 2.95 51.06 33.86
N LYS A 10 2.44 51.64 32.76
CA LYS A 10 2.33 50.99 31.45
C LYS A 10 3.74 50.67 30.92
N LYS A 11 4.10 49.39 30.78
CA LYS A 11 5.25 48.97 29.97
C LYS A 11 4.82 48.87 28.51
N SER A 12 5.39 49.76 27.70
CA SER A 12 5.31 49.79 26.24
C SER A 12 6.02 48.58 25.64
N SER A 13 5.26 47.59 25.18
CA SER A 13 5.74 46.54 24.27
C SER A 13 5.85 47.09 22.86
N LYS A 14 7.08 47.40 22.41
CA LYS A 14 7.34 47.68 21.00
C LYS A 14 7.06 46.41 20.18
N SER A 15 6.10 46.46 19.26
CA SER A 15 5.88 45.42 18.26
C SER A 15 7.08 45.43 17.29
N ILE A 16 7.83 44.35 17.27
CA ILE A 16 8.81 44.08 16.22
C ILE A 16 8.04 43.35 15.13
N THR A 17 7.61 44.09 14.10
CA THR A 17 7.09 43.51 12.86
C THR A 17 8.26 42.82 12.15
N PRO A 18 8.16 41.53 11.79
CA PRO A 18 9.15 40.92 10.90
C PRO A 18 9.06 41.60 9.52
N PRO A 19 10.19 41.75 8.81
CA PRO A 19 10.19 42.37 7.49
C PRO A 19 9.34 41.55 6.51
N PRO A 20 8.75 42.20 5.49
CA PRO A 20 7.92 41.50 4.51
C PRO A 20 8.78 40.46 3.80
N LYS A 21 8.35 39.19 3.86
CA LYS A 21 8.92 38.13 3.03
C LYS A 21 8.70 38.53 1.58
N THR A 22 9.78 38.79 0.87
CA THR A 22 9.81 38.88 -0.58
C THR A 22 9.14 37.61 -1.13
N PRO A 23 8.20 37.69 -2.09
CA PRO A 23 7.62 36.50 -2.69
C PRO A 23 8.74 35.69 -3.33
N THR A 24 9.00 34.50 -2.78
CA THR A 24 9.77 33.47 -3.48
C THR A 24 8.98 33.16 -4.75
N PRO A 25 9.59 33.21 -5.95
CA PRO A 25 8.88 32.84 -7.16
C PRO A 25 8.41 31.39 -7.01
N GLU A 26 7.10 31.16 -7.10
CA GLU A 26 6.54 29.83 -7.30
C GLU A 26 7.27 29.19 -8.47
N PRO A 27 7.79 27.96 -8.34
CA PRO A 27 8.22 27.21 -9.50
C PRO A 27 6.97 26.98 -10.34
N SER A 28 6.81 27.80 -11.38
CA SER A 28 5.75 27.67 -12.37
C SER A 28 5.99 26.40 -13.17
N ILE A 29 5.55 25.26 -12.63
CA ILE A 29 5.42 24.02 -13.37
C ILE A 29 4.26 24.27 -14.32
N LYS A 30 4.60 24.64 -15.55
CA LYS A 30 3.67 24.73 -16.68
C LYS A 30 2.89 23.42 -16.72
N THR A 31 1.59 23.52 -16.49
CA THR A 31 0.58 22.47 -16.62
C THR A 31 0.92 21.65 -17.86
N ALA A 32 1.43 20.43 -17.65
CA ALA A 32 1.85 19.58 -18.75
C ALA A 32 0.61 19.09 -19.48
N ASN A 33 0.20 19.87 -20.48
CA ASN A 33 -0.81 19.60 -21.50
C ASN A 33 -1.17 18.11 -21.63
N LEU A 34 -2.32 17.73 -21.05
CA LEU A 34 -3.01 16.48 -21.38
C LEU A 34 -3.39 16.43 -22.88
N ASP A 35 -3.46 17.58 -23.54
CA ASP A 35 -3.80 17.86 -24.95
C ASP A 35 -3.01 17.10 -26.04
N GLN A 36 -1.98 16.33 -25.68
CA GLN A 36 -1.16 15.57 -26.64
C GLN A 36 -1.06 14.06 -26.33
N LEU A 37 -2.09 13.45 -25.75
CA LEU A 37 -2.11 11.99 -25.63
C LEU A 37 -2.21 11.35 -27.01
N LYS A 38 -1.42 10.31 -27.29
CA LYS A 38 -1.41 9.61 -28.59
C LYS A 38 -1.85 8.16 -28.44
N VAL A 39 -2.50 7.63 -29.47
CA VAL A 39 -2.76 6.20 -29.59
C VAL A 39 -1.44 5.43 -29.60
N ASN A 40 -1.42 4.26 -28.96
CA ASN A 40 -0.27 3.39 -28.68
C ASN A 40 0.74 3.92 -27.67
N GLN A 41 0.52 5.11 -27.09
CA GLN A 41 1.38 5.67 -26.05
C GLN A 41 1.24 4.86 -24.75
N GLN A 42 2.37 4.61 -24.07
CA GLN A 42 2.39 4.09 -22.70
C GLN A 42 2.08 5.20 -21.71
N VAL A 43 1.24 4.88 -20.74
CA VAL A 43 0.80 5.78 -19.66
C VAL A 43 0.65 5.02 -18.37
N LEU A 44 0.48 5.77 -17.28
CA LEU A 44 -0.05 5.24 -16.04
C LEU A 44 -1.54 5.54 -15.96
N SER A 45 -2.33 4.55 -15.53
CA SER A 45 -3.77 4.68 -15.36
C SER A 45 -4.21 4.09 -14.03
N ARG A 46 -5.15 4.77 -13.37
CA ARG A 46 -5.62 4.39 -12.02
C ARG A 46 -6.73 3.35 -12.02
N ILE A 47 -7.55 3.30 -13.08
CA ILE A 47 -8.71 2.41 -13.12
C ILE A 47 -8.32 1.10 -13.79
N THR A 48 -8.20 0.02 -13.01
CA THR A 48 -8.07 -1.34 -13.54
C THR A 48 -9.40 -2.08 -13.44
N PRO A 49 -9.67 -3.08 -14.31
CA PRO A 49 -10.92 -3.83 -14.24
C PRO A 49 -10.96 -4.83 -13.06
N GLU A 50 -9.84 -5.02 -12.36
CA GLU A 50 -9.72 -6.01 -11.28
C GLU A 50 -9.62 -5.37 -9.89
N ILE A 51 -9.13 -4.12 -9.83
CA ILE A 51 -8.73 -3.48 -8.58
C ILE A 51 -9.13 -2.00 -8.64
N GLU A 52 -9.88 -1.57 -7.64
CA GLU A 52 -10.12 -0.18 -7.31
C GLU A 52 -9.41 0.11 -5.99
N ASP A 53 -8.09 0.23 -6.03
CA ASP A 53 -7.28 0.94 -5.03
C ASP A 53 -6.90 2.26 -5.71
N GLY A 54 -6.57 3.37 -5.08
CA GLY A 54 -6.32 4.60 -5.87
C GLY A 54 -5.00 4.61 -6.67
N TRP A 55 -4.37 3.45 -6.93
CA TRP A 55 -2.99 3.34 -7.42
C TRP A 55 -2.92 3.26 -8.94
N PHE A 56 -1.73 3.48 -9.47
CA PHE A 56 -1.50 3.58 -10.90
C PHE A 56 -0.80 2.35 -11.47
N TYR A 57 -1.20 1.98 -12.67
CA TYR A 57 -0.75 0.79 -13.38
C TYR A 57 -0.35 1.15 -14.82
N SER A 58 0.69 0.50 -15.33
CA SER A 58 1.13 0.72 -16.72
C SER A 58 0.05 0.25 -17.68
N ALA A 59 -0.31 1.11 -18.63
CA ALA A 59 -1.33 0.84 -19.63
C ALA A 59 -0.95 1.44 -20.98
N GLN A 60 -1.49 0.85 -22.05
CA GLN A 60 -1.34 1.38 -23.41
C GLN A 60 -2.62 2.04 -23.88
N VAL A 61 -2.53 3.26 -24.42
CA VAL A 61 -3.68 3.94 -25.03
C VAL A 61 -4.09 3.26 -26.34
N ILE A 62 -5.35 2.87 -26.45
CA ILE A 62 -5.93 2.19 -27.62
C ILE A 62 -6.74 3.14 -28.48
N SER A 63 -7.56 3.99 -27.86
CA SER A 63 -8.30 5.03 -28.58
C SER A 63 -8.63 6.22 -27.66
N ILE A 64 -8.89 7.36 -28.29
CA ILE A 64 -9.20 8.62 -27.63
C ILE A 64 -10.45 9.18 -28.29
N ASP A 65 -11.49 9.44 -27.51
CA ASP A 65 -12.76 10.01 -27.95
C ASP A 65 -13.19 11.12 -26.98
N GLY A 66 -12.76 12.34 -27.27
CA GLY A 66 -12.90 13.48 -26.36
C GLY A 66 -12.20 13.22 -25.02
N GLU A 67 -12.98 13.23 -23.94
CA GLU A 67 -12.49 12.97 -22.57
C GLU A 67 -12.40 11.47 -22.22
N LYS A 68 -12.97 10.61 -23.05
CA LYS A 68 -12.93 9.15 -22.85
C LYS A 68 -11.71 8.57 -23.53
N VAL A 69 -10.94 7.79 -22.79
CA VAL A 69 -9.75 7.10 -23.29
C VAL A 69 -9.91 5.62 -23.04
N ARG A 70 -9.67 4.81 -24.08
CA ARG A 70 -9.54 3.36 -23.91
C ARG A 70 -8.10 3.00 -23.67
N VAL A 71 -7.85 2.28 -22.59
CA VAL A 71 -6.51 1.78 -22.25
C VAL A 71 -6.51 0.26 -22.15
N SER A 72 -5.38 -0.36 -22.51
CA SER A 72 -5.15 -1.79 -22.39
C SER A 72 -4.13 -2.10 -21.30
N TYR A 73 -4.49 -3.00 -20.40
CA TYR A 73 -3.62 -3.64 -19.41
C TYR A 73 -3.34 -5.06 -19.87
N SER A 74 -2.17 -5.28 -20.48
CA SER A 74 -1.79 -6.56 -21.12
C SER A 74 -2.81 -7.02 -22.17
N SER A 75 -3.92 -7.65 -21.76
CA SER A 75 -5.00 -8.16 -22.61
C SER A 75 -6.40 -7.60 -22.27
N LYS A 76 -6.55 -6.78 -21.23
CA LYS A 76 -7.84 -6.22 -20.79
C LYS A 76 -7.98 -4.77 -21.19
N ILE A 77 -9.10 -4.42 -21.81
CA ILE A 77 -9.40 -3.05 -22.24
C ILE A 77 -10.42 -2.42 -21.29
N VAL A 78 -10.15 -1.19 -20.87
CA VAL A 78 -11.01 -0.41 -19.97
C VAL A 78 -11.19 1.01 -20.50
N ASP A 79 -12.40 1.54 -20.34
CA ASP A 79 -12.71 2.95 -20.56
C ASP A 79 -12.35 3.75 -19.31
N VAL A 80 -11.52 4.78 -19.47
CA VAL A 80 -11.09 5.69 -18.39
C VAL A 80 -11.25 7.14 -18.84
N THR A 81 -11.11 8.08 -17.90
CA THR A 81 -11.10 9.51 -18.23
C THR A 81 -9.67 10.05 -18.29
N MET A 82 -9.49 11.22 -18.90
CA MET A 82 -8.19 11.93 -18.87
C MET A 82 -7.70 12.20 -17.44
N ALA A 83 -8.61 12.38 -16.48
CA ALA A 83 -8.26 12.61 -15.07
C ALA A 83 -7.58 11.40 -14.43
N ASP A 84 -7.89 10.19 -14.91
CA ASP A 84 -7.34 8.92 -14.40
C ASP A 84 -5.99 8.55 -15.02
N ILE A 85 -5.48 9.36 -15.96
CA ILE A 85 -4.25 9.09 -16.72
C ILE A 85 -3.12 10.03 -16.31
N VAL A 86 -1.95 9.44 -16.05
CA VAL A 86 -0.69 10.16 -15.86
C VAL A 86 0.26 9.81 -17.01
N LYS A 87 0.79 10.84 -17.67
CA LYS A 87 1.77 10.66 -18.75
C LYS A 87 3.14 10.34 -18.16
N LEU A 88 3.86 9.44 -18.82
CA LEU A 88 5.22 9.14 -18.45
C LEU A 88 6.11 10.35 -18.71
N SER A 89 6.88 10.76 -17.70
CA SER A 89 7.88 11.81 -17.87
C SER A 89 9.04 11.33 -18.75
N GLY A 90 9.54 12.22 -19.61
CA GLY A 90 10.67 11.93 -20.49
C GLY A 90 12.00 11.86 -19.73
N PRO A 91 13.06 11.29 -20.36
CA PRO A 91 14.38 11.14 -19.72
C PRO A 91 15.03 12.48 -19.34
N ASP A 92 14.70 13.55 -20.07
CA ASP A 92 15.25 14.88 -19.89
C ASP A 92 14.53 15.71 -18.80
N VAL A 93 13.51 15.15 -18.14
CA VAL A 93 12.79 15.85 -17.09
C VAL A 93 13.72 16.16 -15.91
N THR A 94 13.65 17.38 -15.37
CA THR A 94 14.34 17.74 -14.14
C THR A 94 13.49 17.32 -12.95
N LEU A 95 14.08 16.57 -12.01
CA LEU A 95 13.42 16.13 -10.79
C LEU A 95 14.05 16.87 -9.60
N GLU A 96 13.32 17.83 -9.06
CA GLU A 96 13.75 18.68 -7.96
C GLU A 96 13.11 18.21 -6.65
N ALA A 97 13.76 18.52 -5.51
CA ALA A 97 13.18 18.26 -4.21
C ALA A 97 11.85 19.01 -4.06
N GLU A 98 10.95 18.46 -3.23
CA GLU A 98 9.60 18.96 -2.96
C GLU A 98 8.62 18.85 -4.14
N ALA A 99 9.06 18.44 -5.33
CA ALA A 99 8.16 18.19 -6.45
C ALA A 99 7.31 16.93 -6.21
N THR A 100 6.03 17.02 -6.61
CA THR A 100 5.03 15.95 -6.55
C THR A 100 5.16 14.99 -7.73
N VAL A 101 5.07 13.70 -7.45
CA VAL A 101 5.30 12.64 -8.43
C VAL A 101 4.34 11.47 -8.24
N ILE A 102 4.13 10.72 -9.32
CA ILE A 102 3.71 9.33 -9.26
C ILE A 102 4.95 8.47 -9.54
N ALA A 103 5.28 7.56 -8.63
CA ALA A 103 6.50 6.75 -8.71
C ALA A 103 6.24 5.29 -8.38
N ARG A 104 7.09 4.40 -8.89
CA ARG A 104 7.00 2.96 -8.60
C ARG A 104 7.19 2.70 -7.12
N HIS A 105 6.21 2.03 -6.50
CA HIS A 105 6.25 1.76 -5.07
C HIS A 105 7.23 0.60 -4.76
N PRO A 106 8.10 0.70 -3.75
CA PRO A 106 9.10 -0.33 -3.46
C PRO A 106 8.51 -1.67 -3.01
N HIS A 107 7.37 -1.64 -2.31
CA HIS A 107 6.75 -2.83 -1.72
C HIS A 107 5.68 -3.52 -2.59
N TYR A 108 5.22 -2.90 -3.67
CA TYR A 108 4.14 -3.44 -4.50
C TYR A 108 4.55 -3.44 -5.97
N GLN A 109 4.82 -4.64 -6.49
CA GLN A 109 5.34 -4.82 -7.85
C GLN A 109 4.41 -4.23 -8.91
N GLN A 110 5.02 -3.58 -9.91
CA GLN A 110 4.33 -3.04 -11.10
C GLN A 110 3.21 -2.03 -10.79
N THR A 111 3.25 -1.41 -9.61
CA THR A 111 2.29 -0.39 -9.20
C THR A 111 3.01 0.90 -8.83
N TYR A 112 2.32 2.00 -9.07
CA TYR A 112 2.83 3.34 -8.84
C TYR A 112 1.90 4.09 -7.90
N ALA A 113 2.47 4.90 -7.03
CA ALA A 113 1.77 5.61 -5.98
C ALA A 113 2.23 7.08 -5.91
N PRO A 114 1.39 7.98 -5.38
CA PRO A 114 1.78 9.36 -5.14
C PRO A 114 2.92 9.47 -4.12
N GLY A 115 3.87 10.35 -4.40
CA GLY A 115 4.92 10.72 -3.47
C GLY A 115 5.48 12.11 -3.73
N VAL A 116 6.39 12.52 -2.86
CA VAL A 116 7.13 13.79 -2.93
C VAL A 116 8.62 13.48 -2.97
N ILE A 117 9.36 14.16 -3.85
CA ILE A 117 10.81 14.01 -3.92
C ILE A 117 11.45 14.64 -2.68
N VAL A 118 12.17 13.84 -1.89
CA VAL A 118 12.91 14.28 -0.71
C VAL A 118 14.33 14.73 -1.08
N SER A 119 14.96 14.01 -2.02
CA SER A 119 16.29 14.33 -2.55
C SER A 119 16.34 13.99 -4.03
N SER A 120 17.02 14.81 -4.82
CA SER A 120 17.24 14.57 -6.26
C SER A 120 18.48 13.72 -6.55
N SER A 121 19.37 13.53 -5.56
CA SER A 121 20.58 12.70 -5.70
C SER A 121 21.06 12.15 -4.34
N PRO A 122 20.89 10.84 -4.07
CA PRO A 122 20.11 9.89 -4.86
C PRO A 122 18.63 10.29 -4.92
N LEU A 123 17.92 9.90 -5.98
CA LEU A 123 16.50 10.23 -6.15
C LEU A 123 15.66 9.47 -5.11
N GLN A 124 15.38 10.14 -3.99
CA GLN A 124 14.64 9.61 -2.86
C GLN A 124 13.24 10.19 -2.84
N ILE A 125 12.26 9.33 -2.68
CA ILE A 125 10.84 9.69 -2.68
C ILE A 125 10.22 9.24 -1.36
N ARG A 126 9.41 10.12 -0.76
CA ARG A 126 8.49 9.80 0.33
C ARG A 126 7.10 9.64 -0.24
N PHE A 127 6.53 8.45 -0.15
CA PHE A 127 5.18 8.14 -0.59
C PHE A 127 4.14 8.67 0.41
N TYR A 128 2.89 8.77 -0.05
CA TYR A 128 1.75 9.20 0.77
C TYR A 128 1.53 8.34 2.02
N ASP A 129 1.97 7.08 1.99
CA ASP A 129 1.90 6.13 3.10
C ASP A 129 3.07 6.24 4.09
N GLY A 130 3.97 7.21 3.88
CA GLY A 130 5.15 7.43 4.69
C GLY A 130 6.38 6.58 4.30
N THR A 131 6.24 5.63 3.37
CA THR A 131 7.37 4.84 2.86
C THR A 131 8.38 5.75 2.18
N GLU A 132 9.67 5.58 2.49
CA GLU A 132 10.76 6.26 1.79
C GLU A 132 11.64 5.26 1.06
N SER A 133 11.97 5.55 -0.20
CA SER A 133 12.88 4.70 -0.98
C SER A 133 13.61 5.49 -2.07
N ILE A 134 14.76 4.98 -2.48
CA ILE A 134 15.49 5.43 -3.67
C ILE A 134 14.84 4.76 -4.89
N ILE A 135 14.37 5.56 -5.84
CA ILE A 135 13.64 5.08 -7.03
C ILE A 135 14.42 5.47 -8.30
N PRO A 136 14.56 4.58 -9.30
CA PRO A 136 15.16 4.92 -10.57
C PRO A 136 14.40 6.06 -11.27
N LYS A 137 15.11 7.04 -11.85
CA LYS A 137 14.49 8.17 -12.56
C LYS A 137 13.45 7.76 -13.62
N ALA A 138 13.66 6.63 -14.30
CA ALA A 138 12.76 6.11 -15.31
C ALA A 138 11.37 5.69 -14.77
N GLU A 139 11.27 5.48 -13.46
CA GLU A 139 10.09 4.99 -12.74
C GLU A 139 9.39 6.12 -11.95
N VAL A 140 9.72 7.38 -12.26
CA VAL A 140 9.24 8.58 -11.56
C VAL A 140 8.66 9.55 -12.58
N HIS A 141 7.42 10.00 -12.33
CA HIS A 141 6.69 10.86 -13.26
C HIS A 141 6.09 12.06 -12.53
N LEU A 142 6.43 13.27 -13.00
CA LEU A 142 5.92 14.50 -12.42
C LEU A 142 4.41 14.62 -12.60
N VAL A 143 3.76 15.12 -11.55
CA VAL A 143 2.38 15.57 -11.57
C VAL A 143 2.32 16.93 -10.89
N ASP A 144 1.35 17.74 -11.30
CA ASP A 144 1.01 18.98 -10.63
C ASP A 144 0.42 18.71 -9.23
N PHE A 145 0.59 19.70 -8.35
CA PHE A 145 0.23 19.59 -6.94
C PHE A 145 -1.26 19.33 -6.74
N GLU A 146 -2.14 20.01 -7.48
CA GLU A 146 -3.59 19.84 -7.40
C GLU A 146 -4.00 18.39 -7.70
N ARG A 147 -3.48 17.80 -8.79
CA ARG A 147 -3.74 16.39 -9.10
C ARG A 147 -3.16 15.44 -8.08
N PHE A 148 -1.99 15.75 -7.53
CA PHE A 148 -1.39 14.97 -6.45
C PHE A 148 -2.31 14.90 -5.23
N GLU A 149 -2.86 16.04 -4.78
CA GLU A 149 -3.81 16.08 -3.66
C GLU A 149 -5.07 15.26 -3.97
N ASP A 150 -5.65 15.43 -5.15
CA ASP A 150 -6.82 14.66 -5.59
C ASP A 150 -6.57 13.15 -5.57
N PHE A 151 -5.37 12.71 -5.97
CA PHE A 151 -5.01 11.29 -5.94
C PHE A 151 -4.87 10.77 -4.52
N VAL A 152 -4.18 11.52 -3.65
CA VAL A 152 -4.00 11.12 -2.25
C VAL A 152 -5.34 11.05 -1.53
N ASP A 153 -6.20 12.06 -1.68
CA ASP A 153 -7.53 12.08 -1.07
C ASP A 153 -8.38 10.91 -1.54
N ASN A 154 -8.35 10.60 -2.84
CA ASN A 154 -9.06 9.44 -3.37
C ASN A 154 -8.54 8.13 -2.76
N ILE A 155 -7.21 7.95 -2.66
CA ILE A 155 -6.63 6.74 -2.05
C ILE A 155 -7.07 6.61 -0.59
N ILE A 156 -7.04 7.70 0.19
CA ILE A 156 -7.46 7.69 1.60
C ILE A 156 -8.95 7.35 1.74
N GLN A 157 -9.80 7.86 0.84
CA GLN A 157 -11.22 7.50 0.78
C GLN A 157 -11.41 6.01 0.44
N LEU A 158 -10.62 5.49 -0.50
CA LEU A 158 -10.61 4.07 -0.86
C LEU A 158 -10.26 3.19 0.34
N GLU A 159 -9.20 3.55 1.05
CA GLU A 159 -8.72 2.87 2.24
C GLU A 159 -9.72 2.87 3.39
N SER A 160 -10.49 3.95 3.51
CA SER A 160 -11.52 4.06 4.54
C SER A 160 -12.64 3.01 4.37
N ARG A 161 -12.80 2.43 3.18
CA ARG A 161 -13.79 1.37 2.90
C ARG A 161 -13.51 0.07 3.64
N TRP A 162 -12.27 -0.17 4.07
CA TRP A 162 -11.92 -1.37 4.83
C TRP A 162 -12.60 -1.42 6.20
N VAL A 163 -13.00 -0.28 6.77
CA VAL A 163 -13.63 -0.21 8.09
C VAL A 163 -14.96 -0.98 8.10
N ASN A 164 -15.13 -1.82 9.12
CA ASN A 164 -16.22 -2.80 9.31
C ASN A 164 -16.24 -3.99 8.35
N GLU A 165 -15.26 -4.14 7.47
CA GLU A 165 -15.16 -5.32 6.62
C GLU A 165 -14.47 -6.48 7.34
N SER A 166 -14.86 -7.70 6.96
CA SER A 166 -14.19 -8.92 7.39
C SER A 166 -12.92 -9.13 6.59
N VAL A 167 -11.83 -9.43 7.29
CA VAL A 167 -10.49 -9.57 6.72
C VAL A 167 -9.76 -10.78 7.26
N VAL A 168 -8.74 -11.19 6.53
CA VAL A 168 -7.69 -12.13 6.95
C VAL A 168 -6.45 -11.30 7.22
N ALA A 169 -5.98 -11.25 8.47
CA ALA A 169 -4.81 -10.46 8.85
C ALA A 169 -3.78 -11.33 9.57
N ARG A 170 -2.50 -10.94 9.50
CA ARG A 170 -1.42 -11.65 10.21
C ARG A 170 -1.55 -11.43 11.71
N ASP A 171 -1.49 -12.49 12.50
CA ASP A 171 -1.27 -12.39 13.93
C ASP A 171 0.25 -12.33 14.19
N ASP A 172 0.77 -11.17 14.57
CA ASP A 172 2.21 -10.97 14.77
C ASP A 172 2.81 -11.86 15.87
N LYS A 173 2.00 -12.40 16.79
CA LYS A 173 2.49 -13.34 17.82
C LYS A 173 2.81 -14.72 17.26
N THR A 174 2.05 -15.16 16.26
CA THR A 174 2.14 -16.53 15.74
C THR A 174 2.65 -16.60 14.30
N GLY A 175 2.61 -15.49 13.56
CA GLY A 175 2.84 -15.43 12.12
C GLY A 175 1.72 -16.06 11.28
N ILE A 176 0.68 -16.62 11.91
CA ILE A 176 -0.47 -17.22 11.24
C ILE A 176 -1.46 -16.11 10.86
N TYR A 177 -2.13 -16.27 9.72
CA TYR A 177 -3.18 -15.33 9.32
C TYR A 177 -4.54 -15.81 9.81
N LYS A 178 -5.33 -14.92 10.40
CA LYS A 178 -6.60 -15.23 11.07
C LYS A 178 -7.71 -14.29 10.59
N LEU A 179 -8.95 -14.74 10.75
CA LEU A 179 -10.12 -13.89 10.49
C LEU A 179 -10.25 -12.81 11.56
N GLY A 180 -10.52 -11.59 11.11
CA GLY A 180 -10.83 -10.45 11.96
C GLY A 180 -11.78 -9.49 11.26
N THR A 181 -12.13 -8.41 11.97
CA THR A 181 -12.89 -7.29 11.43
C THR A 181 -12.10 -6.02 11.64
N VAL A 182 -11.96 -5.21 10.59
CA VAL A 182 -11.33 -3.89 10.70
C VAL A 182 -12.27 -2.97 11.49
N LYS A 183 -11.81 -2.40 12.60
CA LYS A 183 -12.60 -1.48 13.43
C LYS A 183 -12.34 -0.02 13.13
N GLU A 184 -11.09 0.31 12.91
CA GLU A 184 -10.67 1.67 12.61
C GLU A 184 -9.39 1.67 11.79
N ARG A 185 -9.21 2.75 11.03
CA ARG A 185 -7.95 3.08 10.36
C ARG A 185 -7.13 3.95 11.30
N VAL A 186 -5.87 3.56 11.51
CA VAL A 186 -4.91 4.27 12.35
C VAL A 186 -4.28 5.39 11.54
N ALA A 187 -4.86 6.59 11.64
CA ALA A 187 -4.36 7.86 11.10
C ALA A 187 -3.60 7.73 9.75
N ASN A 188 -2.42 8.35 9.62
CA ASN A 188 -1.63 8.41 8.38
C ASN A 188 -0.65 7.23 8.24
N ALA A 189 -0.80 6.15 9.01
CA ALA A 189 0.23 5.11 9.13
C ALA A 189 -0.04 3.85 8.28
N HIS A 190 -1.05 3.86 7.41
CA HIS A 190 -1.44 2.66 6.64
C HIS A 190 -1.71 1.43 7.53
N GLU A 191 -2.22 1.69 8.72
CA GLU A 191 -2.45 0.70 9.76
C GLU A 191 -3.92 0.64 10.11
N TYR A 192 -4.37 -0.51 10.59
CA TYR A 192 -5.76 -0.76 10.94
C TYR A 192 -5.84 -1.52 12.25
N VAL A 193 -6.83 -1.20 13.08
CA VAL A 193 -7.16 -2.01 14.24
C VAL A 193 -8.03 -3.17 13.79
N ILE A 194 -7.54 -4.38 14.04
CA ILE A 194 -8.21 -5.63 13.74
C ILE A 194 -8.76 -6.20 15.04
N GLU A 195 -10.08 -6.39 15.11
CA GLU A 195 -10.71 -7.21 16.15
C GLU A 195 -10.72 -8.67 15.69
N TRP A 196 -10.07 -9.54 16.45
CA TRP A 196 -9.91 -10.95 16.09
C TRP A 196 -11.18 -11.75 16.38
N ARG A 197 -11.52 -12.64 15.45
CA ARG A 197 -12.69 -13.50 15.61
C ARG A 197 -12.44 -14.53 16.72
N GLY A 198 -13.28 -14.51 17.75
CA GLY A 198 -13.38 -15.59 18.74
C GLY A 198 -12.69 -15.33 20.09
N ASP A 199 -11.81 -14.34 20.19
CA ASP A 199 -11.14 -14.00 21.47
C ASP A 199 -11.40 -12.56 21.95
N ASN A 200 -12.14 -11.74 21.17
CA ASN A 200 -12.45 -10.33 21.44
C ASN A 200 -11.21 -9.46 21.70
N THR A 201 -10.03 -9.89 21.27
CA THR A 201 -8.82 -9.08 21.34
C THR A 201 -8.71 -8.20 20.10
N SER A 202 -7.92 -7.14 20.18
CA SER A 202 -7.63 -6.30 19.02
C SER A 202 -6.15 -5.96 18.94
N THR A 203 -5.61 -5.93 17.73
CA THR A 203 -4.24 -5.52 17.46
C THR A 203 -4.20 -4.57 16.27
N ILE A 204 -3.18 -3.71 16.24
CA ILE A 204 -2.90 -2.88 15.07
C ILE A 204 -2.14 -3.74 14.06
N GLN A 205 -2.54 -3.71 12.80
CA GLN A 205 -1.91 -4.42 11.70
C GLN A 205 -1.66 -3.47 10.52
N HIS A 206 -0.48 -3.60 9.92
CA HIS A 206 -0.13 -2.84 8.72
C HIS A 206 -0.92 -3.37 7.51
N TYR A 207 -1.32 -2.48 6.61
CA TYR A 207 -2.11 -2.78 5.41
C TYR A 207 -1.54 -3.94 4.59
N SER A 208 -0.22 -4.01 4.45
CA SER A 208 0.45 -5.10 3.70
C SER A 208 0.22 -6.50 4.27
N CYS A 209 -0.29 -6.60 5.51
CA CYS A 209 -0.57 -7.87 6.19
C CYS A 209 -2.07 -8.14 6.32
N ILE A 210 -2.92 -7.38 5.63
CA ILE A 210 -4.39 -7.49 5.67
C ILE A 210 -4.90 -7.86 4.28
N PHE A 211 -5.75 -8.87 4.24
CA PHE A 211 -6.34 -9.42 3.03
C PHE A 211 -7.86 -9.49 3.13
N GLY A 212 -8.58 -9.23 2.05
CA GLY A 212 -10.04 -9.24 2.07
C GLY A 212 -10.65 -8.80 0.74
N LYS A 213 -11.89 -8.32 0.81
CA LYS A 213 -12.71 -7.93 -0.35
C LYS A 213 -12.05 -6.88 -1.25
N TYR A 214 -11.24 -5.99 -0.68
CA TYR A 214 -10.55 -4.92 -1.41
C TYR A 214 -9.07 -5.21 -1.68
N SER A 215 -8.60 -6.44 -1.43
CA SER A 215 -7.25 -6.84 -1.81
C SER A 215 -7.08 -6.88 -3.32
N LYS A 216 -5.84 -6.66 -3.77
CA LYS A 216 -5.46 -6.80 -5.17
C LYS A 216 -5.80 -8.22 -5.66
N ALA A 217 -6.76 -8.31 -6.57
CA ALA A 217 -7.15 -9.57 -7.21
C ALA A 217 -6.29 -9.81 -8.46
N LYS A 218 -5.90 -11.06 -8.69
CA LYS A 218 -5.18 -11.52 -9.88
C LYS A 218 -5.72 -12.88 -10.28
N SER A 219 -5.81 -13.15 -11.59
CA SER A 219 -5.99 -14.53 -12.07
C SER A 219 -4.81 -15.39 -11.64
N LEU A 220 -5.05 -16.34 -10.73
CA LEU A 220 -4.01 -17.22 -10.19
C LEU A 220 -3.51 -18.21 -11.23
N GLN A 221 -2.19 -18.40 -11.27
CA GLN A 221 -1.50 -19.32 -12.16
C GLN A 221 -0.60 -20.27 -11.37
N THR A 222 -0.26 -21.41 -11.95
CA THR A 222 0.74 -22.32 -11.37
C THR A 222 2.04 -21.58 -11.11
N GLY A 223 2.56 -21.70 -9.89
CA GLY A 223 3.77 -21.00 -9.41
C GLY A 223 3.48 -19.68 -8.69
N ASP A 224 2.25 -19.14 -8.73
CA ASP A 224 1.89 -17.97 -7.93
C ASP A 224 1.93 -18.30 -6.43
N HIS A 225 2.19 -17.27 -5.62
CA HIS A 225 2.17 -17.37 -4.16
C HIS A 225 0.90 -16.73 -3.60
N VAL A 226 0.36 -17.34 -2.54
CA VAL A 226 -0.92 -16.91 -1.94
C VAL A 226 -0.91 -17.00 -0.42
N ILE A 227 -1.78 -16.21 0.22
CA ILE A 227 -2.31 -16.49 1.55
C ILE A 227 -3.67 -17.19 1.37
N ALA A 228 -3.83 -18.40 1.88
CA ALA A 228 -5.08 -19.16 1.72
C ALA A 228 -5.41 -19.98 2.98
N CYS A 229 -6.68 -20.35 3.12
CA CYS A 229 -7.17 -21.13 4.27
C CYS A 229 -6.69 -22.58 4.16
N SER A 230 -5.93 -23.06 5.15
CA SER A 230 -5.44 -24.44 5.15
C SER A 230 -6.42 -25.44 5.77
N ASP A 231 -7.35 -24.97 6.60
CA ASP A 231 -8.33 -25.82 7.27
C ASP A 231 -9.57 -25.00 7.63
N LYS A 232 -10.74 -25.44 7.14
CA LYS A 232 -12.03 -24.76 7.35
C LYS A 232 -12.58 -24.92 8.77
N ASN A 233 -12.00 -25.79 9.59
CA ASN A 233 -12.38 -25.89 11.01
C ASN A 233 -11.70 -24.80 11.83
N THR A 234 -10.41 -24.60 11.62
CA THR A 234 -9.62 -23.58 12.34
C THR A 234 -9.70 -22.19 11.71
N TRP A 235 -10.04 -22.09 10.42
CA TRP A 235 -9.97 -20.84 9.66
C TRP A 235 -8.59 -20.18 9.75
N HIS A 236 -7.54 -20.99 9.84
CA HIS A 236 -6.16 -20.52 9.77
C HIS A 236 -5.70 -20.43 8.33
N TYR A 237 -5.01 -19.33 8.05
CA TYR A 237 -4.49 -19.01 6.73
C TYR A 237 -2.96 -19.01 6.78
N TYR A 238 -2.35 -19.56 5.74
CA TYR A 238 -0.90 -19.71 5.64
C TYR A 238 -0.40 -19.29 4.27
N PRO A 239 0.87 -18.88 4.17
CA PRO A 239 1.52 -18.72 2.89
C PRO A 239 1.63 -20.08 2.18
N GLY A 240 1.30 -20.10 0.89
CA GLY A 240 1.38 -21.28 0.04
C GLY A 240 1.73 -20.94 -1.40
N THR A 241 2.03 -21.98 -2.17
CA THR A 241 2.34 -21.89 -3.61
C THR A 241 1.28 -22.67 -4.39
N ILE A 242 0.78 -22.07 -5.47
CA ILE A 242 -0.16 -22.74 -6.38
C ILE A 242 0.62 -23.81 -7.15
N SER A 243 0.36 -25.08 -6.85
CA SER A 243 0.99 -26.22 -7.53
C SER A 243 0.25 -26.60 -8.82
N LYS A 244 -1.03 -26.27 -8.89
CA LYS A 244 -1.87 -26.45 -10.09
C LYS A 244 -2.97 -25.39 -10.15
N ALA A 245 -3.20 -24.81 -11.32
CA ALA A 245 -4.32 -23.91 -11.57
C ALA A 245 -5.18 -24.42 -12.73
N GLU A 246 -6.47 -24.60 -12.47
CA GLU A 246 -7.50 -24.91 -13.45
C GLU A 246 -8.60 -23.83 -13.38
N ASN A 247 -9.45 -23.74 -14.41
CA ASN A 247 -10.34 -22.58 -14.62
C ASN A 247 -11.17 -22.15 -13.39
N ASN A 248 -11.51 -23.06 -12.47
CA ASN A 248 -12.29 -22.76 -11.26
C ASN A 248 -11.70 -23.30 -9.96
N THR A 249 -10.50 -23.87 -10.01
CA THR A 249 -9.91 -24.58 -8.88
C THR A 249 -8.39 -24.41 -8.87
N VAL A 250 -7.82 -24.36 -7.68
CA VAL A 250 -6.37 -24.34 -7.49
C VAL A 250 -5.96 -25.40 -6.47
N ASP A 251 -4.82 -26.04 -6.72
CA ASP A 251 -4.14 -26.88 -5.73
C ASP A 251 -3.05 -26.02 -5.08
N ILE A 252 -2.98 -26.04 -3.75
CA ILE A 252 -2.12 -25.15 -2.96
C ILE A 252 -1.23 -25.98 -2.04
N ASP A 253 0.08 -25.76 -2.14
CA ASP A 253 1.10 -26.34 -1.27
C ASP A 253 1.46 -25.31 -0.18
N PHE A 254 1.04 -25.57 1.06
CA PHE A 254 1.24 -24.65 2.18
C PHE A 254 2.60 -24.83 2.85
N VAL A 255 3.18 -23.71 3.27
CA VAL A 255 4.26 -23.70 4.24
C VAL A 255 3.68 -24.02 5.61
N CYS A 256 3.68 -25.29 6.01
CA CYS A 256 3.33 -25.70 7.38
C CYS A 256 4.54 -26.30 8.11
N ASN A 257 4.57 -26.09 9.42
CA ASN A 257 5.43 -26.84 10.35
C ASN A 257 5.26 -28.33 10.07
N THR A 258 6.37 -29.05 10.02
CA THR A 258 6.57 -30.47 9.73
C THR A 258 6.95 -30.76 8.29
N THR A 259 7.85 -31.71 8.16
CA THR A 259 8.45 -32.37 6.99
C THR A 259 7.55 -32.71 5.80
N CYS A 260 6.27 -32.34 5.82
CA CYS A 260 5.29 -32.58 4.77
C CYS A 260 4.58 -31.26 4.45
N TRP A 261 4.68 -30.82 3.19
CA TRP A 261 3.82 -29.76 2.67
C TRP A 261 2.36 -30.20 2.81
N LEU A 262 1.53 -29.42 3.52
CA LEU A 262 0.10 -29.64 3.49
C LEU A 262 -0.40 -29.19 2.11
N ARG A 263 -0.87 -30.14 1.31
CA ARG A 263 -1.51 -29.86 0.02
C ARG A 263 -3.02 -29.83 0.20
N ILE A 264 -3.66 -28.78 -0.29
CA ILE A 264 -5.10 -28.77 -0.53
C ILE A 264 -5.33 -28.87 -2.02
N GLU A 265 -6.17 -29.82 -2.42
CA GLU A 265 -6.62 -29.96 -3.80
C GLU A 265 -7.96 -29.26 -3.99
N SER A 266 -8.16 -28.72 -5.19
CA SER A 266 -9.44 -28.15 -5.63
C SER A 266 -9.98 -27.02 -4.74
N ALA A 267 -9.11 -26.17 -4.21
CA ALA A 267 -9.51 -24.97 -3.47
C ALA A 267 -10.16 -23.93 -4.38
N ASN A 268 -11.08 -23.13 -3.83
CA ASN A 268 -11.71 -22.02 -4.54
C ASN A 268 -10.70 -20.87 -4.72
N PRO A 269 -10.35 -20.47 -5.96
CA PRO A 269 -9.38 -19.39 -6.20
C PRO A 269 -9.77 -18.05 -5.55
N LYS A 270 -11.07 -17.81 -5.32
CA LYS A 270 -11.56 -16.59 -4.67
C LYS A 270 -11.30 -16.54 -3.16
N GLU A 271 -10.94 -17.67 -2.55
CA GLU A 271 -10.58 -17.79 -1.13
C GLU A 271 -9.06 -17.70 -0.90
N ALA A 272 -8.28 -17.48 -1.97
CA ALA A 272 -6.83 -17.34 -1.95
C ALA A 272 -6.42 -15.93 -2.38
N PHE A 273 -5.59 -15.28 -1.57
CA PHE A 273 -5.11 -13.93 -1.81
C PHE A 273 -3.72 -13.96 -2.41
N TYR A 274 -3.57 -13.44 -3.63
CA TYR A 274 -2.27 -13.33 -4.27
C TYR A 274 -1.31 -12.46 -3.44
N ILE A 275 -0.06 -12.90 -3.34
CA ILE A 275 1.05 -12.16 -2.75
C ILE A 275 2.29 -12.24 -3.64
N THR A 276 3.16 -11.24 -3.54
CA THR A 276 4.41 -11.24 -4.32
C THR A 276 5.40 -12.28 -3.79
N PRO A 277 6.36 -12.75 -4.60
CA PRO A 277 7.41 -13.65 -4.14
C PRO A 277 8.21 -13.09 -2.95
N GLU A 278 8.48 -11.78 -2.93
CA GLU A 278 9.19 -11.13 -1.83
C GLU A 278 8.38 -11.19 -0.53
N TYR A 279 7.08 -10.84 -0.61
CA TYR A 279 6.21 -10.93 0.55
C TYR A 279 6.01 -12.37 1.02
N PHE A 280 5.92 -13.33 0.10
CA PHE A 280 5.86 -14.76 0.43
C PHE A 280 7.07 -15.20 1.25
N ASN A 281 8.29 -14.82 0.84
CA ASN A 281 9.50 -15.14 1.58
C ASN A 281 9.49 -14.49 2.97
N LEU A 282 9.11 -13.21 3.08
CA LEU A 282 8.98 -12.52 4.36
C LEU A 282 7.95 -13.20 5.28
N ALA A 283 6.77 -13.54 4.76
CA ALA A 283 5.71 -14.20 5.52
C ALA A 283 6.12 -15.60 5.98
N LYS A 284 6.79 -16.35 5.09
CA LYS A 284 7.35 -17.68 5.38
C LYS A 284 8.42 -17.60 6.47
N GLU A 285 9.40 -16.73 6.33
CA GLU A 285 10.48 -16.54 7.32
C GLU A 285 9.92 -16.13 8.67
N TYR A 286 8.97 -15.18 8.68
CA TYR A 286 8.32 -14.73 9.90
C TYR A 286 7.59 -15.87 10.62
N TYR A 287 6.80 -16.65 9.89
CA TYR A 287 6.08 -17.79 10.46
C TYR A 287 7.03 -18.85 11.02
N LEU A 288 8.08 -19.22 10.27
CA LEU A 288 9.07 -20.20 10.71
C LEU A 288 9.83 -19.72 11.97
N ALA A 289 10.20 -18.44 12.04
CA ALA A 289 10.87 -17.87 13.21
C ALA A 289 10.00 -17.93 14.48
N GLN A 290 8.68 -17.70 14.36
CA GLN A 290 7.77 -17.81 15.51
C GLN A 290 7.58 -19.26 15.98
N LEU A 291 7.65 -20.23 15.08
CA LEU A 291 7.62 -21.65 15.43
C LEU A 291 8.88 -22.05 16.21
N GLU A 292 10.06 -21.66 15.74
CA GLU A 292 11.34 -21.95 16.41
C GLU A 292 11.40 -21.31 17.80
N GLY A 293 10.98 -20.04 17.93
CA GLY A 293 10.89 -19.34 19.21
C GLY A 293 9.91 -20.00 20.20
N SER A 294 8.80 -20.56 19.69
CA SER A 294 7.83 -21.29 20.50
C SER A 294 8.38 -22.64 20.98
N THR A 295 9.18 -23.33 20.16
CA THR A 295 9.82 -24.60 20.55
C THR A 295 10.93 -24.40 21.59
N ALA A 296 11.74 -23.33 21.47
CA ALA A 296 12.81 -23.03 22.42
C ALA A 296 12.28 -22.69 23.84
N PHE A 297 11.11 -22.02 23.93
CA PHE A 297 10.45 -21.78 25.22
C PHE A 297 9.92 -23.07 25.86
N SER A 298 9.44 -24.02 25.05
CA SER A 298 8.92 -25.31 25.55
C SER A 298 10.01 -26.21 26.13
N GLU A 299 11.22 -26.21 25.55
CA GLU A 299 12.35 -26.99 26.08
C GLU A 299 12.93 -26.37 27.37
N SER A 300 12.95 -25.04 27.49
CA SER A 300 13.41 -24.37 28.72
C SER A 300 12.46 -24.56 29.92
N SER A 301 11.19 -24.90 29.66
CA SER A 301 10.17 -25.09 30.69
C SER A 301 10.15 -26.52 31.26
N MET A 302 10.80 -27.49 30.58
CA MET A 302 10.86 -28.89 31.02
C MET A 302 12.11 -29.25 31.83
N SER A 303 13.08 -28.34 31.97
CA SER A 303 14.33 -28.60 32.71
C SER A 303 14.27 -28.28 34.22
N SER A 304 13.09 -28.02 34.79
CA SER A 304 12.92 -27.62 36.21
C SER A 304 12.10 -28.58 37.08
N VAL A 305 11.90 -29.83 36.67
CA VAL A 305 11.34 -30.88 37.55
C VAL A 305 12.31 -32.04 37.64
N SER A 306 13.28 -31.92 38.54
CA SER A 306 14.09 -33.05 39.04
C SER A 306 14.65 -32.68 40.42
N ASP A 307 13.85 -32.93 41.46
CA ASP A 307 14.34 -33.22 42.81
C ASP A 307 13.91 -34.65 43.17
#